data_AF-A0A529YBR2-F1
#
_entry.id   AF-A0A529YBR2-F1
#
_cell.length_a   1.000
_cell.length_b   1.000
_cell.length_c   1.000
_cell.angle_alpha   90.00
_cell.angle_beta   90.00
_cell.angle_gamma   90.00
#
_symmetry.space_group_name_H-M   'P 1'
#
loop_
_entity.id
_entity.type
_entity.pdbx_description
1 polymer ?
#
loop_
_entity_poly.entity_id
_entity_poly.type
_entity_poly.pdbx_seq_one_letter_code
_entity_poly.pdbx_strand_id
1 'polypeptide(L)'
;MTNFSRLASLFALILAVVVTFFAATPAFAVEPIKIARDDKALDLSGAVQIYRNQGENFQVSTAPGPDGIVRRIEVEANDARSSGDWAVFALANTTDQQLDRLIVAPHFRLVNSGIFWPDLGSTRIAAITPSEGFALDRQTSPDADVFRVTLNPGTVVTFIAELASPKLPQVYLWEPDSYKDSVNSYTLFRGIVIGISGLLALFLTILFVVKGTSMFPATAALAWAVLAYICVDFGFLNKIIEISPGNEQIWRAGTEVALAGTFVVFLFAYLNLNRWHGHFSYGALVWILGLLLIAGVAIVDPAVAAGIARISFAATALTGLGLIIFLGIRGYDRAIMLVPSWVMVLLWLCGSWMAITGMLDNDIAQPALGGGLILIILLIGFTVMQHAFAGGALHQGLFSDLERQALAVAGSGDIVWD
;
A
#
# COMPACT_ATOMS: atom_id res chain seq x y z
N MET A 1 -72.48 6.22 18.25
CA MET A 1 -72.03 5.30 17.16
C MET A 1 -71.17 5.99 16.10
N THR A 2 -71.15 7.32 15.97
CA THR A 2 -70.40 8.05 14.93
C THR A 2 -68.89 8.20 15.18
N ASN A 3 -68.42 8.19 16.43
CA ASN A 3 -67.00 8.35 16.75
C ASN A 3 -66.15 7.09 16.50
N PHE A 4 -66.76 5.90 16.56
CA PHE A 4 -66.05 4.63 16.37
C PHE A 4 -65.67 4.40 14.89
N SER A 5 -66.55 4.81 13.97
CA SER A 5 -66.30 4.75 12.51
C SER A 5 -65.17 5.69 12.07
N ARG A 6 -65.07 6.88 12.68
CA ARG A 6 -63.99 7.85 12.38
C ARG A 6 -62.63 7.38 12.90
N LEU A 7 -62.58 6.72 14.06
CA LEU A 7 -61.35 6.13 14.58
C LEU A 7 -60.86 4.97 13.71
N ALA A 8 -61.79 4.12 13.25
CA ALA A 8 -61.47 3.01 12.35
C ALA A 8 -60.94 3.50 10.98
N SER A 9 -61.54 4.56 10.41
CA SER A 9 -61.03 5.12 9.15
C SER A 9 -59.67 5.78 9.30
N LEU A 10 -59.40 6.42 10.45
CA LEU A 10 -58.09 7.02 10.75
C LEU A 10 -57.02 5.95 10.92
N PHE A 11 -57.36 4.84 11.60
CA PHE A 11 -56.46 3.71 11.77
C PHE A 11 -56.18 3.00 10.45
N ALA A 12 -57.19 2.84 9.57
CA ALA A 12 -57.01 2.29 8.24
C ALA A 12 -56.13 3.19 7.35
N LEU A 13 -56.26 4.51 7.46
CA LEU A 13 -55.40 5.47 6.76
C LEU A 13 -53.95 5.38 7.23
N ILE A 14 -53.71 5.33 8.55
CA ILE A 14 -52.37 5.19 9.13
C ILE A 14 -51.75 3.85 8.70
N LEU A 15 -52.52 2.77 8.75
CA LEU A 15 -52.05 1.45 8.30
C LEU A 15 -51.70 1.46 6.81
N ALA A 16 -52.52 2.10 5.97
CA ALA A 16 -52.23 2.23 4.54
C ALA A 16 -50.95 3.05 4.28
N VAL A 17 -50.74 4.16 5.00
CA VAL A 17 -49.50 4.95 4.90
C VAL A 17 -48.28 4.15 5.33
N VAL A 18 -48.37 3.40 6.44
CA VAL A 18 -47.29 2.53 6.93
C VAL A 18 -46.97 1.42 5.92
N VAL A 19 -47.99 0.75 5.37
CA VAL A 19 -47.79 -0.28 4.33
C VAL A 19 -47.18 0.32 3.07
N THR A 20 -47.54 1.54 2.68
CA THR A 20 -46.98 2.21 1.50
C THR A 20 -45.52 2.61 1.72
N PHE A 21 -45.17 3.06 2.94
CA PHE A 21 -43.77 3.34 3.32
C PHE A 21 -42.90 2.09 3.39
N PHE A 22 -43.45 0.95 3.81
CA PHE A 22 -42.73 -0.34 3.82
C PHE A 22 -42.71 -1.03 2.45
N ALA A 23 -43.66 -0.75 1.57
CA ALA A 23 -43.71 -1.27 0.19
C ALA A 23 -42.89 -0.45 -0.81
N ALA A 24 -42.40 0.73 -0.41
CA ALA A 24 -41.44 1.51 -1.18
C ALA A 24 -40.05 0.85 -1.10
N THR A 25 -39.92 -0.36 -1.64
CA THR A 25 -38.61 -0.91 -1.96
C THR A 25 -38.02 -0.05 -3.08
N PRO A 26 -36.83 0.54 -2.92
CA PRO A 26 -36.17 1.24 -4.02
C PRO A 26 -36.03 0.27 -5.19
N ALA A 27 -36.63 0.61 -6.33
CA ALA A 27 -36.33 -0.06 -7.58
C ALA A 27 -34.91 0.35 -7.96
N PHE A 28 -33.93 -0.50 -7.66
CA PHE A 28 -32.54 -0.32 -8.05
C PHE A 28 -32.41 -0.48 -9.57
N ALA A 29 -32.82 0.53 -10.33
CA ALA A 29 -32.37 0.67 -11.70
C ALA A 29 -30.88 1.06 -11.65
N VAL A 30 -30.06 0.44 -12.49
CA VAL A 30 -28.68 0.88 -12.69
C VAL A 30 -28.73 2.29 -13.26
N GLU A 31 -28.33 3.28 -12.46
CA GLU A 31 -28.30 4.67 -12.91
C GLU A 31 -27.14 4.88 -13.88
N PRO A 32 -27.39 5.41 -15.09
CA PRO A 32 -26.32 5.60 -16.06
C PRO A 32 -25.47 6.82 -15.69
N ILE A 33 -24.16 6.58 -15.68
CA ILE A 33 -23.15 7.61 -15.39
C ILE A 33 -22.93 8.40 -16.67
N LYS A 34 -23.20 9.70 -16.62
CA LYS A 34 -23.02 10.60 -17.77
C LYS A 34 -21.54 10.90 -17.94
N ILE A 35 -21.05 10.76 -19.16
CA ILE A 35 -19.66 11.03 -19.52
C ILE A 35 -19.64 12.27 -20.40
N ALA A 36 -18.85 13.27 -20.00
CA ALA A 36 -18.51 14.42 -20.82
C ALA A 36 -17.19 14.21 -21.56
N ARG A 37 -16.94 15.07 -22.56
CA ARG A 37 -15.71 15.06 -23.33
C ARG A 37 -14.48 15.40 -22.47
N ASP A 38 -14.63 16.36 -21.56
CA ASP A 38 -13.55 16.92 -20.75
C ASP A 38 -13.24 16.08 -19.50
N ASP A 39 -14.01 15.00 -19.26
CA ASP A 39 -13.79 14.08 -18.14
C ASP A 39 -12.55 13.21 -18.39
N LYS A 40 -11.46 13.54 -17.70
CA LYS A 40 -10.18 12.84 -17.82
C LYS A 40 -10.16 11.48 -17.11
N ALA A 41 -10.72 11.45 -15.90
CA ALA A 41 -10.79 10.28 -15.05
C ALA A 41 -12.05 10.37 -14.19
N LEU A 42 -12.85 9.30 -14.20
CA LEU A 42 -14.09 9.21 -13.44
C LEU A 42 -14.06 7.95 -12.58
N ASP A 43 -14.30 8.09 -11.28
CA ASP A 43 -14.42 6.94 -10.39
C ASP A 43 -15.81 6.30 -10.54
N LEU A 44 -15.85 5.04 -10.97
CA LEU A 44 -17.07 4.27 -11.16
C LEU A 44 -17.44 3.48 -9.90
N SER A 45 -16.57 3.40 -8.90
CA SER A 45 -16.69 2.46 -7.77
C SER A 45 -17.95 2.65 -6.95
N GLY A 46 -18.43 3.89 -6.80
CA GLY A 46 -19.68 4.19 -6.10
C GLY A 46 -20.95 3.83 -6.88
N ALA A 47 -20.84 3.64 -8.19
CA ALA A 47 -21.96 3.36 -9.09
C ALA A 47 -21.99 1.90 -9.59
N VAL A 48 -20.96 1.11 -9.28
CA VAL A 48 -20.93 -0.32 -9.57
C VAL A 48 -21.82 -1.08 -8.58
N GLN A 49 -22.74 -1.86 -9.10
CA GLN A 49 -23.55 -2.80 -8.32
C GLN A 49 -22.93 -4.19 -8.37
N ILE A 50 -22.58 -4.75 -7.22
CA ILE A 50 -21.95 -6.08 -7.12
C ILE A 50 -23.02 -7.11 -6.76
N TYR A 51 -23.15 -8.13 -7.59
CA TYR A 51 -24.01 -9.28 -7.40
C TYR A 51 -23.14 -10.50 -7.12
N ARG A 52 -23.28 -11.08 -5.93
CA ARG A 52 -22.45 -12.23 -5.50
C ARG A 52 -23.17 -13.56 -5.68
N ASN A 53 -22.40 -14.62 -5.93
CA ASN A 53 -22.89 -16.00 -5.99
C ASN A 53 -24.12 -16.19 -6.91
N GLN A 54 -24.16 -15.55 -8.07
CA GLN A 54 -25.26 -15.72 -9.03
C GLN A 54 -25.09 -16.95 -9.93
N GLY A 55 -23.91 -17.57 -9.90
CA GLY A 55 -23.56 -18.69 -10.77
C GLY A 55 -23.05 -18.24 -12.14
N GLU A 56 -22.99 -19.19 -13.08
CA GLU A 56 -22.41 -19.01 -14.41
C GLU A 56 -23.29 -18.19 -15.37
N ASN A 57 -24.60 -18.24 -15.18
CA ASN A 57 -25.56 -17.49 -15.99
C ASN A 57 -26.17 -16.36 -15.16
N PHE A 58 -25.94 -15.12 -15.58
CA PHE A 58 -26.41 -13.94 -14.87
C PHE A 58 -27.38 -13.14 -15.73
N GLN A 59 -28.56 -12.87 -15.16
CA GLN A 59 -29.60 -12.07 -15.81
C GLN A 59 -29.76 -10.73 -15.11
N VAL A 60 -29.62 -9.64 -15.87
CA VAL A 60 -29.79 -8.28 -15.34
C VAL A 60 -30.61 -7.40 -16.28
N SER A 61 -31.33 -6.46 -15.70
CA SER A 61 -32.03 -5.40 -16.42
C SER A 61 -31.05 -4.26 -16.73
N THR A 62 -30.97 -3.84 -17.99
CA THR A 62 -30.12 -2.72 -18.42
C THR A 62 -30.60 -1.39 -17.86
N ALA A 63 -29.71 -0.41 -17.82
CA ALA A 63 -30.13 0.97 -17.69
C ALA A 63 -31.11 1.34 -18.84
N PRO A 64 -32.09 2.24 -18.59
CA PRO A 64 -32.97 2.73 -19.63
C PRO A 64 -32.15 3.37 -20.75
N GLY A 65 -32.36 2.92 -21.98
CA GLY A 65 -31.76 3.54 -23.15
C GLY A 65 -32.27 4.96 -23.41
N PRO A 66 -31.81 5.62 -24.48
CA PRO A 66 -32.36 6.90 -24.93
C PRO A 66 -33.86 6.81 -25.28
N ASP A 67 -34.30 5.60 -25.63
CA ASP A 67 -35.69 5.22 -25.89
C ASP A 67 -36.52 4.96 -24.61
N GLY A 68 -35.88 5.00 -23.43
CA GLY A 68 -36.51 4.69 -22.14
C GLY A 68 -36.78 3.20 -21.93
N ILE A 69 -36.35 2.33 -22.83
CA ILE A 69 -36.63 0.89 -22.78
C ILE A 69 -35.56 0.19 -21.95
N VAL A 70 -36.01 -0.59 -20.97
CA VAL A 70 -35.17 -1.49 -20.18
C VAL A 70 -35.20 -2.87 -20.85
N ARG A 71 -34.03 -3.41 -21.17
CA ARG A 71 -33.87 -4.74 -21.76
C ARG A 71 -33.35 -5.69 -20.69
N ARG A 72 -33.71 -6.98 -20.76
CA ARG A 72 -33.09 -8.02 -19.92
C ARG A 72 -31.99 -8.68 -20.74
N ILE A 73 -30.80 -8.76 -20.16
CA ILE A 73 -29.63 -9.38 -20.78
C ILE A 73 -29.22 -10.55 -19.91
N GLU A 74 -28.89 -11.66 -20.57
CA GLU A 74 -28.28 -12.83 -19.97
C GLU A 74 -26.84 -12.89 -20.45
N VAL A 75 -25.91 -13.00 -19.51
CA VAL A 75 -24.48 -13.12 -19.76
C VAL A 75 -24.02 -14.44 -19.15
N GLU A 76 -23.23 -15.18 -19.91
CA GLU A 76 -22.59 -16.43 -19.49
C GLU A 76 -21.13 -16.13 -19.10
N ALA A 77 -20.67 -16.79 -18.04
CA ALA A 77 -19.29 -16.70 -17.58
C ALA A 77 -18.32 -17.22 -18.64
N ASN A 78 -17.19 -16.54 -18.79
CA ASN A 78 -16.21 -16.90 -19.82
C ASN A 78 -15.22 -17.99 -19.33
N ASP A 79 -15.10 -18.19 -18.01
CA ASP A 79 -14.25 -19.23 -17.39
C ASP A 79 -15.11 -20.23 -16.57
N ALA A 80 -14.86 -21.53 -16.75
CA ALA A 80 -15.50 -22.61 -15.98
C ALA A 80 -15.11 -22.62 -14.49
N ARG A 81 -14.14 -21.80 -14.08
CA ARG A 81 -13.75 -21.57 -12.68
C ARG A 81 -14.31 -20.26 -12.10
N SER A 82 -15.30 -19.66 -12.77
CA SER A 82 -15.93 -18.42 -12.31
C SER A 82 -16.46 -18.54 -10.88
N SER A 83 -16.22 -17.53 -10.05
CA SER A 83 -16.82 -17.48 -8.71
C SER A 83 -18.33 -17.18 -8.77
N GLY A 84 -18.86 -16.82 -9.95
CA GLY A 84 -20.24 -16.38 -10.13
C GLY A 84 -20.51 -15.02 -9.50
N ASP A 85 -19.46 -14.20 -9.32
CA ASP A 85 -19.56 -12.83 -8.86
C ASP A 85 -19.53 -11.87 -10.06
N TRP A 86 -20.49 -10.96 -10.09
CA TRP A 86 -20.75 -10.06 -11.21
C TRP A 86 -20.80 -8.61 -10.74
N ALA A 87 -20.31 -7.70 -11.56
CA ALA A 87 -20.38 -6.26 -11.34
C ALA A 87 -21.11 -5.60 -12.51
N VAL A 88 -22.08 -4.73 -12.22
CA VAL A 88 -22.89 -4.06 -13.24
C VAL A 88 -22.81 -2.56 -13.07
N PHE A 89 -22.52 -1.85 -14.16
CA PHE A 89 -22.55 -0.39 -14.22
C PHE A 89 -23.01 0.06 -15.61
N ALA A 90 -23.54 1.27 -15.71
CA ALA A 90 -24.00 1.82 -16.99
C ALA A 90 -23.34 3.16 -17.29
N LEU A 91 -22.97 3.36 -18.55
CA LEU A 91 -22.33 4.57 -19.05
C LEU A 91 -23.22 5.21 -20.11
N ALA A 92 -23.40 6.53 -20.03
CA ALA A 92 -24.13 7.33 -21.00
C ALA A 92 -23.20 8.35 -21.66
N ASN A 93 -23.03 8.24 -22.97
CA ASN A 93 -22.36 9.28 -23.75
C ASN A 93 -23.37 10.37 -24.10
N THR A 94 -23.33 11.49 -23.38
CA THR A 94 -24.24 12.62 -23.61
C THR A 94 -23.74 13.59 -24.69
N THR A 95 -22.65 13.25 -25.38
CA THR A 95 -22.04 14.12 -26.39
C THR A 95 -22.45 13.71 -27.81
N ASP A 96 -22.23 14.62 -28.76
CA ASP A 96 -22.49 14.40 -30.19
C ASP A 96 -21.32 13.70 -30.91
N GLN A 97 -20.28 13.29 -30.17
CA GLN A 97 -19.08 12.65 -30.71
C GLN A 97 -18.89 11.27 -30.10
N GLN A 98 -18.25 10.39 -30.87
CA GLN A 98 -17.85 9.09 -30.37
C GLN A 98 -16.72 9.28 -29.35
N LEU A 99 -16.83 8.61 -28.20
CA LEU A 99 -15.85 8.70 -27.12
C LEU A 99 -15.15 7.36 -26.93
N ASP A 100 -13.83 7.38 -27.04
CA ASP A 100 -12.99 6.27 -26.61
C ASP A 100 -12.62 6.45 -25.14
N ARG A 101 -12.80 5.39 -24.34
CA ARG A 101 -12.48 5.36 -22.91
C ARG A 101 -11.80 4.04 -22.54
N LEU A 102 -11.11 4.05 -21.40
CA LEU A 102 -10.48 2.89 -20.79
C LEU A 102 -11.13 2.62 -19.44
N ILE A 103 -11.63 1.40 -19.25
CA ILE A 103 -12.04 0.93 -17.93
C ILE A 103 -10.80 0.30 -17.29
N VAL A 104 -10.40 0.83 -16.15
CA VAL A 104 -9.17 0.44 -15.46
C VAL A 104 -9.49 0.01 -14.02
N ALA A 105 -9.14 -1.23 -13.68
CA ALA A 105 -9.21 -1.75 -12.31
C ALA A 105 -7.81 -2.16 -11.82
N PRO A 106 -7.19 -1.42 -10.88
CA PRO A 106 -5.86 -1.74 -10.39
C PRO A 106 -5.79 -3.11 -9.71
N HIS A 107 -4.72 -3.87 -9.97
CA HIS A 107 -4.51 -5.15 -9.31
C HIS A 107 -4.27 -4.96 -7.82
N PHE A 108 -3.44 -3.99 -7.42
CA PHE A 108 -3.11 -3.72 -6.02
C PHE A 108 -3.37 -2.25 -5.67
N ARG A 109 -3.89 -2.03 -4.47
CA ARG A 109 -4.03 -0.71 -3.85
C ARG A 109 -3.73 -0.83 -2.36
N LEU A 110 -2.79 -0.03 -1.85
CA LEU A 110 -2.49 -0.02 -0.42
C LEU A 110 -3.64 0.57 0.40
N VAL A 111 -4.29 1.60 -0.15
CA VAL A 111 -5.45 2.27 0.44
C VAL A 111 -6.59 1.27 0.60
N ASN A 112 -7.18 1.22 1.79
CA ASN A 112 -8.27 0.28 2.12
C ASN A 112 -7.91 -1.21 1.95
N SER A 113 -6.62 -1.57 1.93
CA SER A 113 -6.18 -2.97 1.80
C SER A 113 -6.54 -3.81 3.03
N GLY A 114 -6.69 -3.20 4.21
CA GLY A 114 -6.93 -3.88 5.48
C GLY A 114 -5.65 -4.28 6.23
N ILE A 115 -5.80 -4.59 7.52
CA ILE A 115 -4.67 -4.83 8.44
C ILE A 115 -4.40 -6.33 8.62
N PHE A 116 -5.40 -7.10 9.04
CA PHE A 116 -5.23 -8.52 9.37
C PHE A 116 -5.20 -9.43 8.15
N TRP A 117 -6.00 -9.08 7.14
CA TRP A 117 -6.14 -9.81 5.88
C TRP A 117 -5.98 -8.83 4.73
N PRO A 118 -4.76 -8.27 4.56
CA PRO A 118 -4.48 -7.28 3.55
C PRO A 118 -4.73 -7.82 2.15
N ASP A 119 -5.33 -7.00 1.30
CA ASP A 119 -5.39 -7.26 -0.13
C ASP A 119 -4.01 -6.99 -0.76
N LEU A 120 -3.30 -8.05 -1.13
CA LEU A 120 -1.95 -7.99 -1.70
C LEU A 120 -1.92 -7.91 -3.24
N GLY A 121 -3.10 -7.79 -3.83
CA GLY A 121 -3.29 -7.59 -5.25
C GLY A 121 -3.63 -8.87 -6.00
N SER A 122 -4.61 -8.78 -6.89
CA SER A 122 -5.06 -9.89 -7.74
C SER A 122 -5.71 -9.33 -9.00
N THR A 123 -5.87 -10.18 -10.02
CA THR A 123 -6.78 -9.88 -11.13
C THR A 123 -8.18 -9.66 -10.58
N ARG A 124 -8.81 -8.56 -10.97
CA ARG A 124 -10.10 -8.11 -10.44
C ARG A 124 -11.23 -8.46 -11.36
N ILE A 125 -11.03 -8.28 -12.66
CA ILE A 125 -12.05 -8.45 -13.69
C ILE A 125 -11.54 -9.46 -14.71
N ALA A 126 -12.29 -10.54 -14.92
CA ALA A 126 -11.98 -11.56 -15.90
C ALA A 126 -12.35 -11.09 -17.31
N ALA A 127 -13.58 -10.62 -17.47
CA ALA A 127 -14.13 -10.12 -18.73
C ALA A 127 -15.18 -9.03 -18.48
N ILE A 128 -15.41 -8.17 -19.47
CA ILE A 128 -16.50 -7.19 -19.46
C ILE A 128 -17.33 -7.38 -20.73
N THR A 129 -18.62 -7.62 -20.57
CA THR A 129 -19.58 -7.78 -21.66
C THR A 129 -20.54 -6.58 -21.69
N PRO A 130 -20.55 -5.79 -22.76
CA PRO A 130 -21.50 -4.70 -22.94
C PRO A 130 -22.88 -5.22 -23.35
N SER A 131 -23.91 -4.41 -23.12
CA SER A 131 -25.28 -4.72 -23.54
C SER A 131 -25.46 -4.83 -25.06
N GLU A 132 -24.48 -4.35 -25.83
CA GLU A 132 -24.52 -4.28 -27.28
C GLU A 132 -23.92 -5.52 -27.98
N GLY A 133 -23.29 -6.46 -27.25
CA GLY A 133 -22.77 -7.68 -27.87
C GLY A 133 -21.61 -8.35 -27.13
N PHE A 134 -20.49 -8.51 -27.82
CA PHE A 134 -19.36 -9.35 -27.39
C PHE A 134 -18.49 -8.70 -26.32
N ALA A 135 -17.78 -9.54 -25.56
CA ALA A 135 -16.84 -9.10 -24.53
C ALA A 135 -15.77 -8.14 -25.08
N LEU A 136 -15.41 -7.16 -24.26
CA LEU A 136 -14.40 -6.16 -24.60
C LEU A 136 -13.00 -6.78 -24.65
N ASP A 137 -12.17 -6.25 -25.55
CA ASP A 137 -10.76 -6.62 -25.62
C ASP A 137 -9.99 -6.07 -24.40
N ARG A 138 -9.34 -6.99 -23.68
CA ARG A 138 -8.43 -6.66 -22.59
C ARG A 138 -7.07 -6.25 -23.15
N GLN A 139 -6.56 -5.11 -22.70
CA GLN A 139 -5.20 -4.69 -22.97
C GLN A 139 -4.25 -5.31 -21.94
N THR A 140 -3.11 -5.81 -22.43
CA THR A 140 -2.07 -6.37 -21.57
C THR A 140 -1.45 -5.28 -20.71
N SER A 141 -1.62 -5.40 -19.39
CA SER A 141 -1.00 -4.53 -18.40
C SER A 141 -0.63 -5.35 -17.15
N PRO A 142 0.57 -5.15 -16.57
CA PRO A 142 1.00 -5.91 -15.40
C PRO A 142 0.33 -5.44 -14.11
N ASP A 143 0.02 -4.15 -14.00
CA ASP A 143 -0.38 -3.52 -12.74
C ASP A 143 -1.92 -3.37 -12.61
N ALA A 144 -2.68 -3.57 -13.69
CA ALA A 144 -4.12 -3.34 -13.71
C ALA A 144 -4.83 -4.12 -14.83
N ASP A 145 -6.13 -4.36 -14.63
CA ASP A 145 -7.04 -4.81 -15.68
C ASP A 145 -7.50 -3.60 -16.50
N VAL A 146 -7.20 -3.60 -17.80
CA VAL A 146 -7.52 -2.49 -18.71
C VAL A 146 -8.37 -2.98 -19.87
N PHE A 147 -9.55 -2.39 -20.05
CA PHE A 147 -10.45 -2.70 -21.17
C PHE A 147 -10.72 -1.44 -21.98
N ARG A 148 -10.61 -1.53 -23.31
CA ARG A 148 -10.96 -0.40 -24.19
C ARG A 148 -12.44 -0.46 -24.51
N VAL A 149 -13.10 0.69 -24.45
CA VAL A 149 -14.50 0.84 -24.84
C VAL A 149 -14.66 2.06 -25.73
N THR A 150 -15.54 1.93 -26.72
CA THR A 150 -15.92 3.01 -27.63
C THR A 150 -17.42 3.23 -27.48
N LEU A 151 -17.82 4.43 -27.07
CA LEU A 151 -19.21 4.80 -26.82
C LEU A 151 -19.71 5.71 -27.95
N ASN A 152 -20.77 5.30 -28.62
CA ASN A 152 -21.38 6.08 -29.69
C ASN A 152 -22.12 7.32 -29.14
N PRO A 153 -22.26 8.40 -29.93
CA PRO A 153 -23.00 9.60 -29.52
C PRO A 153 -24.41 9.27 -29.05
N GLY A 154 -24.82 9.84 -27.92
CA GLY A 154 -26.19 9.71 -27.40
C GLY A 154 -26.60 8.30 -26.94
N THR A 155 -25.65 7.37 -26.78
CA THR A 155 -25.95 5.99 -26.37
C THR A 155 -25.81 5.78 -24.86
N VAL A 156 -26.59 4.83 -24.34
CA VAL A 156 -26.49 4.34 -22.95
C VAL A 156 -26.20 2.85 -23.01
N VAL A 157 -25.03 2.46 -22.51
CA VAL A 157 -24.55 1.07 -22.56
C VAL A 157 -24.41 0.55 -21.14
N THR A 158 -24.98 -0.61 -20.87
CA THR A 158 -24.79 -1.31 -19.59
C THR A 158 -23.66 -2.32 -19.74
N PHE A 159 -22.70 -2.29 -18.81
CA PHE A 159 -21.56 -3.19 -18.77
C PHE A 159 -21.75 -4.20 -17.65
N ILE A 160 -21.53 -5.47 -17.98
CA ILE A 160 -21.53 -6.58 -17.04
C ILE A 160 -20.10 -7.10 -16.97
N ALA A 161 -19.45 -6.90 -15.83
CA ALA A 161 -18.10 -7.37 -15.55
C ALA A 161 -18.15 -8.68 -14.75
N GLU A 162 -17.50 -9.71 -15.26
CA GLU A 162 -17.23 -10.94 -14.52
C GLU A 162 -16.05 -10.70 -13.56
N LEU A 163 -16.28 -10.89 -12.26
CA LEU A 163 -15.25 -10.65 -11.24
C LEU A 163 -14.40 -11.90 -11.05
N ALA A 164 -13.08 -11.72 -11.08
CA ALA A 164 -12.11 -12.77 -10.74
C ALA A 164 -11.80 -12.82 -9.23
N SER A 165 -12.17 -11.77 -8.50
CA SER A 165 -11.94 -11.63 -7.05
C SER A 165 -13.20 -11.12 -6.35
N PRO A 166 -13.49 -11.59 -5.12
CA PRO A 166 -14.67 -11.16 -4.35
C PRO A 166 -14.63 -9.70 -3.91
N LYS A 167 -13.44 -9.08 -3.93
CA LYS A 167 -13.24 -7.66 -3.66
C LYS A 167 -12.83 -6.94 -4.95
N LEU A 168 -13.60 -5.90 -5.28
CA LEU A 168 -13.31 -4.96 -6.35
C LEU A 168 -12.90 -3.63 -5.69
N PRO A 169 -11.60 -3.31 -5.63
CA PRO A 169 -11.10 -2.19 -4.81
C PRO A 169 -11.47 -0.83 -5.41
N GLN A 170 -11.30 -0.64 -6.71
CA GLN A 170 -11.69 0.57 -7.41
C GLN A 170 -11.78 0.32 -8.92
N VAL A 171 -12.69 1.02 -9.60
CA VAL A 171 -12.82 1.01 -11.06
C VAL A 171 -12.87 2.44 -11.55
N TYR A 172 -11.97 2.80 -12.46
CA TYR A 172 -11.94 4.11 -13.09
C TYR A 172 -12.29 4.02 -14.57
N LEU A 173 -12.93 5.07 -15.07
CA LEU A 173 -13.06 5.35 -16.49
C LEU A 173 -12.09 6.47 -16.86
N TRP A 174 -11.10 6.15 -17.69
CA TRP A 174 -10.08 7.10 -18.14
C TRP A 174 -10.24 7.47 -19.61
N GLU A 175 -9.86 8.70 -19.94
CA GLU A 175 -9.48 9.04 -21.30
C GLU A 175 -8.11 8.40 -21.64
N PRO A 176 -7.94 7.79 -22.83
CA PRO A 176 -6.72 7.06 -23.19
C PRO A 176 -5.41 7.86 -23.06
N ASP A 177 -5.39 9.11 -23.54
CA ASP A 177 -4.19 9.96 -23.49
C ASP A 177 -3.87 10.40 -22.05
N SER A 178 -4.90 10.81 -21.30
CA SER A 178 -4.77 11.15 -19.88
C SER A 178 -4.28 9.97 -19.03
N TYR A 179 -4.73 8.74 -19.32
CA TYR A 179 -4.22 7.53 -18.66
C TYR A 179 -2.75 7.29 -18.98
N LYS A 180 -2.36 7.42 -20.26
CA LYS A 180 -0.97 7.27 -20.69
C LYS A 180 -0.05 8.29 -20.02
N ASP A 181 -0.47 9.55 -19.94
CA ASP A 181 0.28 10.61 -19.26
C ASP A 181 0.42 10.33 -17.75
N SER A 182 -0.66 9.86 -17.11
CA SER A 182 -0.64 9.42 -15.71
C SER A 182 0.38 8.30 -15.50
N VAL A 183 0.32 7.22 -16.27
CA VAL A 183 1.25 6.08 -16.19
C VAL A 183 2.70 6.52 -16.42
N ASN A 184 2.95 7.41 -17.38
CA ASN A 184 4.29 7.94 -17.66
C ASN A 184 4.84 8.76 -16.49
N SER A 185 4.02 9.65 -15.91
CA SER A 185 4.44 10.48 -14.77
C SER A 185 4.81 9.64 -13.54
N TYR A 186 4.00 8.61 -13.24
CA TYR A 186 4.29 7.67 -12.16
C TYR A 186 5.53 6.83 -12.46
N THR A 187 5.76 6.45 -13.72
CA THR A 187 6.96 5.68 -14.09
C THR A 187 8.25 6.46 -13.82
N LEU A 188 8.30 7.75 -14.16
CA LEU A 188 9.46 8.60 -13.87
C LEU A 188 9.72 8.71 -12.35
N PHE A 189 8.66 9.00 -11.58
CA PHE A 189 8.75 9.11 -10.13
C PHE A 189 9.24 7.79 -9.50
N ARG A 190 8.64 6.65 -9.88
CA ARG A 190 9.04 5.32 -9.41
C ARG A 190 10.53 5.07 -9.69
N GLY A 191 11.02 5.44 -10.87
CA GLY A 191 12.43 5.32 -11.24
C GLY A 191 13.38 6.14 -10.35
N ILE A 192 13.03 7.39 -10.05
CA ILE A 192 13.84 8.25 -9.17
C ILE A 192 13.91 7.66 -7.75
N VAL A 193 12.77 7.24 -7.21
CA VAL A 193 12.66 6.67 -5.85
C VAL A 193 13.44 5.36 -5.73
N ILE A 194 13.35 4.48 -6.72
CA ILE A 194 14.16 3.25 -6.79
C ILE A 194 15.66 3.60 -6.88
N GLY A 195 16.03 4.59 -7.70
CA GLY A 195 17.43 5.03 -7.82
C GLY A 195 18.02 5.54 -6.51
N ILE A 196 17.29 6.40 -5.79
CA ILE A 196 17.74 6.95 -4.49
C ILE A 196 17.87 5.83 -3.45
N SER A 197 16.87 4.96 -3.33
CA SER A 197 16.91 3.84 -2.38
C SER A 197 18.03 2.85 -2.70
N GLY A 198 18.28 2.58 -3.98
CA GLY A 198 19.39 1.73 -4.44
C GLY A 198 20.76 2.29 -4.08
N LEU A 199 21.00 3.57 -4.38
CA LEU A 199 22.24 4.26 -4.01
C LEU A 199 22.46 4.26 -2.49
N LEU A 200 21.39 4.48 -1.71
CA LEU A 200 21.44 4.49 -0.25
C LEU A 200 21.79 3.10 0.31
N ALA A 201 21.18 2.03 -0.22
CA ALA A 201 21.47 0.65 0.18
C ALA A 201 22.92 0.26 -0.13
N LEU A 202 23.41 0.61 -1.32
CA LEU A 202 24.81 0.39 -1.71
C LEU A 202 25.78 1.17 -0.81
N PHE A 203 25.50 2.46 -0.58
CA PHE A 203 26.32 3.32 0.27
C PHE A 203 26.46 2.76 1.70
N LEU A 204 25.34 2.35 2.31
CA LEU A 204 25.34 1.75 3.64
C LEU A 204 26.07 0.40 3.68
N THR A 205 26.00 -0.37 2.60
CA THR A 205 26.75 -1.63 2.46
C THR A 205 28.26 -1.38 2.42
N ILE A 206 28.71 -0.35 1.69
CA ILE A 206 30.13 0.05 1.65
C ILE A 206 30.61 0.45 3.05
N LEU A 207 29.82 1.23 3.80
CA LEU A 207 30.18 1.61 5.17
C LEU A 207 30.34 0.42 6.10
N PHE A 208 29.52 -0.63 5.94
CA PHE A 208 29.71 -1.89 6.66
C PHE A 208 31.07 -2.52 6.37
N VAL A 209 31.50 -2.57 5.11
CA VAL A 209 32.82 -3.11 4.74
C VAL A 209 33.95 -2.29 5.35
N VAL A 210 33.78 -0.97 5.46
CA VAL A 210 34.80 -0.07 6.01
C VAL A 210 34.92 -0.16 7.52
N LYS A 211 33.82 -0.37 8.25
CA LYS A 211 33.80 -0.30 9.71
C LYS A 211 33.08 -1.51 10.33
N GLY A 212 33.85 -2.34 11.06
CA GLY A 212 33.40 -3.62 11.62
C GLY A 212 32.45 -3.55 12.84
N THR A 213 31.64 -2.50 12.99
CA THR A 213 30.63 -2.46 14.07
C THR A 213 29.31 -3.06 13.61
N SER A 214 28.60 -3.75 14.51
CA SER A 214 27.34 -4.46 14.21
C SER A 214 26.18 -3.56 13.74
N MET A 215 26.25 -2.24 13.99
CA MET A 215 25.22 -1.28 13.59
C MET A 215 25.14 -1.08 12.07
N PHE A 216 26.27 -1.15 11.35
CA PHE A 216 26.29 -0.93 9.90
C PHE A 216 25.63 -2.05 9.11
N PRO A 217 25.96 -3.34 9.30
CA PRO A 217 25.31 -4.41 8.55
C PRO A 217 23.81 -4.48 8.84
N ALA A 218 23.38 -4.17 10.07
CA ALA A 218 21.96 -4.08 10.40
C ALA A 218 21.25 -2.93 9.67
N THR A 219 21.90 -1.78 9.56
CA THR A 219 21.36 -0.62 8.82
C THR A 219 21.33 -0.87 7.32
N ALA A 220 22.38 -1.49 6.77
CA ALA A 220 22.43 -1.89 5.36
C ALA A 220 21.32 -2.92 5.04
N ALA A 221 21.13 -3.91 5.90
CA ALA A 221 20.05 -4.89 5.74
C ALA A 221 18.66 -4.23 5.70
N LEU A 222 18.39 -3.27 6.59
CA LEU A 222 17.16 -2.48 6.57
C LEU A 222 17.01 -1.68 5.27
N ALA A 223 18.08 -1.07 4.77
CA ALA A 223 18.05 -0.33 3.51
C ALA A 223 17.75 -1.23 2.30
N TRP A 224 18.34 -2.43 2.27
CA TRP A 224 18.03 -3.44 1.26
C TRP A 224 16.59 -3.95 1.36
N ALA A 225 16.06 -4.14 2.57
CA ALA A 225 14.67 -4.53 2.76
C ALA A 225 13.70 -3.46 2.25
N VAL A 226 13.97 -2.18 2.49
CA VAL A 226 13.14 -1.11 1.92
C VAL A 226 13.29 -1.03 0.40
N LEU A 227 14.50 -1.14 -0.15
CA LEU A 227 14.69 -1.20 -1.59
C LEU A 227 13.86 -2.33 -2.20
N ALA A 228 13.90 -3.53 -1.61
CA ALA A 228 13.13 -4.67 -2.06
C ALA A 228 11.61 -4.38 -1.98
N TYR A 229 11.14 -3.81 -0.87
CA TYR A 229 9.74 -3.39 -0.70
C TYR A 229 9.31 -2.41 -1.80
N ILE A 230 10.09 -1.35 -2.06
CA ILE A 230 9.78 -0.36 -3.09
C ILE A 230 9.80 -0.98 -4.49
N CYS A 231 10.77 -1.85 -4.79
CA CYS A 231 10.87 -2.54 -6.08
C CYS A 231 9.66 -3.44 -6.37
N VAL A 232 9.15 -4.15 -5.35
CA VAL A 232 7.92 -4.94 -5.48
C VAL A 232 6.71 -4.01 -5.60
N ASP A 233 6.62 -2.99 -4.75
CA ASP A 233 5.45 -2.12 -4.68
C ASP A 233 5.21 -1.35 -5.99
N PHE A 234 6.28 -0.94 -6.66
CA PHE A 234 6.23 -0.21 -7.92
C PHE A 234 6.20 -1.09 -9.17
N GLY A 235 6.18 -2.41 -9.02
CA GLY A 235 6.16 -3.37 -10.13
C GLY A 235 7.46 -3.41 -10.92
N PHE A 236 8.58 -2.95 -10.34
CA PHE A 236 9.88 -2.96 -11.02
C PHE A 236 10.44 -4.38 -11.18
N LEU A 237 10.19 -5.24 -10.17
CA LEU A 237 10.63 -6.64 -10.20
C LEU A 237 10.08 -7.41 -11.39
N ASN A 238 8.82 -7.17 -11.78
CA ASN A 238 8.17 -7.76 -12.96
C ASN A 238 8.86 -7.38 -14.29
N LYS A 239 9.61 -6.28 -14.32
CA LYS A 239 10.33 -5.83 -15.52
C LYS A 239 11.69 -6.51 -15.68
N ILE A 240 12.27 -7.00 -14.59
CA ILE A 240 13.59 -7.66 -14.58
C ILE A 240 13.43 -9.18 -14.61
N ILE A 241 12.43 -9.69 -13.89
CA ILE A 241 12.15 -11.11 -13.73
C ILE A 241 10.72 -11.33 -14.21
N GLU A 242 10.52 -12.26 -15.12
CA GLU A 242 9.17 -12.72 -15.48
C GLU A 242 8.56 -13.45 -14.28
N ILE A 243 7.80 -12.72 -13.46
CA ILE A 243 7.05 -13.29 -12.34
C ILE A 243 5.74 -13.84 -12.91
N SER A 244 5.46 -15.13 -12.68
CA SER A 244 4.19 -15.72 -13.09
C SER A 244 3.01 -15.00 -12.42
N PRO A 245 1.88 -14.78 -13.13
CA PRO A 245 0.67 -14.19 -12.55
C PRO A 245 0.26 -14.92 -11.27
N GLY A 246 0.10 -14.18 -10.17
CA GLY A 246 -0.25 -14.72 -8.85
C GLY A 246 0.92 -14.82 -7.86
N ASN A 247 2.17 -14.85 -8.32
CA ASN A 247 3.33 -14.92 -7.41
C ASN A 247 3.70 -13.56 -6.78
N GLU A 248 3.14 -12.46 -7.28
CA GLU A 248 3.37 -11.10 -6.79
C GLU A 248 2.98 -10.94 -5.32
N GLN A 249 1.91 -11.62 -4.89
CA GLN A 249 1.45 -11.58 -3.49
C GLN A 249 2.52 -12.15 -2.55
N ILE A 250 3.19 -13.24 -2.95
CA ILE A 250 4.27 -13.86 -2.17
C ILE A 250 5.44 -12.89 -2.03
N TRP A 251 5.85 -12.24 -3.11
CA TRP A 251 6.93 -11.24 -3.07
C TRP A 251 6.57 -10.01 -2.22
N ARG A 252 5.33 -9.56 -2.28
CA ARG A 252 4.83 -8.43 -1.47
C ARG A 252 4.81 -8.78 0.02
N ALA A 253 4.24 -9.93 0.37
CA ALA A 253 4.27 -10.42 1.76
C ALA A 253 5.71 -10.64 2.26
N GLY A 254 6.56 -11.24 1.43
CA GLY A 254 7.96 -11.47 1.75
C GLY A 254 8.74 -10.20 2.04
N THR A 255 8.52 -9.12 1.27
CA THR A 255 9.17 -7.83 1.53
C THR A 255 8.63 -7.13 2.77
N GLU A 256 7.33 -7.23 3.08
CA GLU A 256 6.78 -6.73 4.35
C GLU A 256 7.37 -7.46 5.57
N VAL A 257 7.52 -8.79 5.49
CA VAL A 257 8.17 -9.60 6.53
C VAL A 257 9.65 -9.24 6.67
N ALA A 258 10.38 -9.09 5.56
CA ALA A 258 11.79 -8.69 5.57
C ALA A 258 11.98 -7.28 6.15
N LEU A 259 11.08 -6.34 5.83
CA LEU A 259 11.07 -5.00 6.39
C LEU A 259 10.87 -5.03 7.91
N ALA A 260 9.89 -5.79 8.40
CA ALA A 260 9.67 -5.97 9.84
C ALA A 260 10.87 -6.62 10.54
N GLY A 261 11.45 -7.68 9.96
CA GLY A 261 12.58 -8.39 10.54
C GLY A 261 13.84 -7.55 10.62
N THR A 262 14.20 -6.88 9.52
CA THR A 262 15.38 -6.02 9.48
C THR A 262 15.22 -4.79 10.37
N PHE A 263 14.00 -4.29 10.57
CA PHE A 263 13.73 -3.20 11.51
C PHE A 263 13.98 -3.60 12.97
N VAL A 264 13.59 -4.81 13.38
CA VAL A 264 13.93 -5.39 14.69
C VAL A 264 15.44 -5.53 14.86
N VAL A 265 16.12 -6.11 13.86
CA VAL A 265 17.58 -6.30 13.87
C VAL A 265 18.30 -4.95 13.98
N PHE A 266 17.87 -3.95 13.21
CA PHE A 266 18.40 -2.60 13.26
C PHE A 266 18.27 -1.99 14.66
N LEU A 267 17.07 -1.99 15.24
CA LEU A 267 16.81 -1.42 16.56
C LEU A 267 17.71 -2.06 17.63
N PHE A 268 17.82 -3.40 17.61
CA PHE A 268 18.63 -4.15 18.57
C PHE A 268 20.13 -3.88 18.41
N ALA A 269 20.62 -3.89 17.16
CA ALA A 269 22.03 -3.66 16.86
C ALA A 269 22.47 -2.22 17.15
N TYR A 270 21.62 -1.24 16.83
CA TYR A 270 21.92 0.18 17.02
C TYR A 270 21.97 0.55 18.51
N LEU A 271 20.94 0.18 19.28
CA LEU A 271 20.89 0.42 20.73
C LEU A 271 21.82 -0.47 21.55
N ASN A 272 22.52 -1.42 20.92
CA ASN A 272 23.48 -2.32 21.55
C ASN A 272 22.92 -3.05 22.78
N LEU A 273 21.66 -3.48 22.68
CA LEU A 273 20.93 -4.09 23.81
C LEU A 273 21.57 -5.38 24.31
N ASN A 274 22.39 -6.03 23.47
CA ASN A 274 23.16 -7.23 23.82
C ASN A 274 24.08 -7.03 25.05
N ARG A 275 24.56 -5.80 25.30
CA ARG A 275 25.48 -5.52 26.42
C ARG A 275 24.77 -5.15 27.72
N TRP A 276 23.46 -4.91 27.72
CA TRP A 276 22.75 -4.40 28.88
C TRP A 276 22.16 -5.50 29.76
N HIS A 277 21.35 -6.41 29.22
CA HIS A 277 20.86 -7.58 29.95
C HIS A 277 20.63 -8.74 28.97
N GLY A 278 21.12 -9.94 29.31
CA GLY A 278 20.93 -11.15 28.47
C GLY A 278 19.46 -11.51 28.22
N HIS A 279 18.52 -11.01 29.01
CA HIS A 279 17.08 -11.23 28.76
C HIS A 279 16.56 -10.50 27.51
N PHE A 280 17.13 -9.34 27.15
CA PHE A 280 16.71 -8.63 25.94
C PHE A 280 17.15 -9.34 24.65
N SER A 281 18.26 -10.08 24.67
CA SER A 281 18.71 -10.84 23.51
C SER A 281 17.81 -12.04 23.22
N TYR A 282 17.30 -12.74 24.25
CA TYR A 282 16.31 -13.82 24.06
C TYR A 282 15.01 -13.30 23.44
N GLY A 283 14.52 -12.14 23.90
CA GLY A 283 13.33 -11.51 23.32
C GLY A 283 13.49 -11.17 21.84
N ALA A 284 14.62 -10.55 21.48
CA ALA A 284 14.92 -10.23 20.08
C ALA A 284 15.08 -11.49 19.21
N LEU A 285 15.73 -12.55 19.74
CA LEU A 285 15.92 -13.81 19.04
C LEU A 285 14.57 -14.51 18.77
N VAL A 286 13.71 -14.60 19.79
CA VAL A 286 12.34 -15.15 19.64
C VAL A 286 11.55 -14.35 18.60
N TRP A 287 11.66 -13.02 18.62
CA TRP A 287 10.96 -12.16 17.66
C TRP A 287 11.44 -12.40 16.21
N ILE A 288 12.77 -12.46 16.00
CA ILE A 288 13.36 -12.73 14.68
C ILE A 288 12.99 -14.13 14.19
N LEU A 289 13.04 -15.15 15.06
CA LEU A 289 12.61 -16.51 14.71
C LEU A 289 11.13 -16.56 14.35
N GLY A 290 10.28 -15.82 15.08
CA GLY A 290 8.86 -15.69 14.76
C GLY A 290 8.64 -15.11 13.36
N LEU A 291 9.36 -14.04 13.00
CA LEU A 291 9.30 -13.44 11.66
C LEU A 291 9.85 -14.35 10.56
N LEU A 292 10.90 -15.13 10.86
CA LEU A 292 11.43 -16.14 9.94
C LEU A 292 10.39 -17.24 9.68
N LEU A 293 9.68 -17.69 10.72
CA LEU A 293 8.57 -18.65 10.57
C LEU A 293 7.45 -18.06 9.71
N ILE A 294 7.08 -16.79 9.94
CA ILE A 294 6.07 -16.08 9.14
C ILE A 294 6.51 -15.95 7.67
N ALA A 295 7.81 -15.78 7.38
CA ALA A 295 8.31 -15.81 6.01
C ALA A 295 8.01 -17.14 5.30
N GLY A 296 8.02 -18.26 6.03
CA GLY A 296 7.56 -19.56 5.51
C GLY A 296 6.05 -19.61 5.27
N VAL A 297 5.25 -18.99 6.14
CA VAL A 297 3.78 -18.87 5.97
C VAL A 297 3.42 -18.07 4.72
N ALA A 298 4.23 -17.08 4.34
CA ALA A 298 4.00 -16.24 3.15
C ALA A 298 3.91 -17.03 1.83
N ILE A 299 4.43 -18.25 1.78
CA ILE A 299 4.33 -19.13 0.60
C ILE A 299 2.94 -19.76 0.48
N VAL A 300 2.28 -20.04 1.62
CA VAL A 300 0.98 -20.70 1.67
C VAL A 300 -0.16 -19.68 1.72
N ASP A 301 -0.03 -18.69 2.60
CA ASP A 301 -1.00 -17.60 2.76
C ASP A 301 -0.23 -16.27 2.87
N PRO A 302 -0.03 -15.58 1.73
CA PRO A 302 0.66 -14.30 1.70
C PRO A 302 -0.08 -13.22 2.53
N ALA A 303 -1.41 -13.23 2.52
CA ALA A 303 -2.21 -12.20 3.18
C ALA A 303 -2.02 -12.24 4.70
N VAL A 304 -2.10 -13.43 5.31
CA VAL A 304 -1.84 -13.59 6.75
C VAL A 304 -0.44 -13.14 7.11
N ALA A 305 0.56 -13.57 6.32
CA ALA A 305 1.95 -13.25 6.60
C ALA A 305 2.21 -11.73 6.58
N ALA A 306 1.68 -11.03 5.57
CA ALA A 306 1.75 -9.57 5.48
C ALA A 306 1.02 -8.90 6.65
N GLY A 307 -0.18 -9.36 7.02
CA GLY A 307 -0.93 -8.79 8.14
C GLY A 307 -0.19 -8.90 9.46
N ILE A 308 0.40 -10.07 9.75
CA ILE A 308 1.23 -10.26 10.95
C ILE A 308 2.51 -9.41 10.87
N ALA A 309 3.13 -9.29 9.69
CA ALA A 309 4.31 -8.45 9.50
C ALA A 309 4.03 -6.97 9.80
N ARG A 310 2.90 -6.42 9.34
CA ARG A 310 2.46 -5.04 9.64
C ARG A 310 2.29 -4.80 11.15
N ILE A 311 1.64 -5.75 11.83
CA ILE A 311 1.46 -5.68 13.29
C ILE A 311 2.80 -5.77 14.01
N SER A 312 3.69 -6.66 13.55
CA SER A 312 5.04 -6.81 14.11
C SER A 312 5.89 -5.54 13.90
N PHE A 313 5.82 -4.92 12.72
CA PHE A 313 6.49 -3.64 12.45
C PHE A 313 5.99 -2.57 13.42
N ALA A 314 4.67 -2.47 13.62
CA ALA A 314 4.09 -1.52 14.56
C ALA A 314 4.48 -1.79 16.02
N ALA A 315 4.44 -3.05 16.44
CA ALA A 315 4.89 -3.47 17.77
C ALA A 315 6.38 -3.16 17.98
N THR A 316 7.21 -3.30 16.94
CA THR A 316 8.64 -2.93 16.97
C THR A 316 8.81 -1.41 17.12
N ALA A 317 8.04 -0.61 16.37
CA ALA A 317 8.08 0.85 16.47
C ALA A 317 7.69 1.35 17.87
N LEU A 318 6.64 0.77 18.47
CA LEU A 318 6.19 1.12 19.82
C LEU A 318 7.17 0.65 20.90
N THR A 319 7.69 -0.58 20.77
CA THR A 319 8.71 -1.11 21.70
C THR A 319 9.98 -0.28 21.64
N GLY A 320 10.43 0.08 20.43
CA GLY A 320 11.58 0.94 20.23
C GLY A 320 11.37 2.34 20.77
N LEU A 321 10.16 2.91 20.69
CA LEU A 321 9.85 4.20 21.32
C LEU A 321 10.06 4.13 22.84
N GLY A 322 9.51 3.09 23.48
CA GLY A 322 9.71 2.86 24.92
C GLY A 322 11.19 2.71 25.29
N LEU A 323 11.94 1.93 24.50
CA LEU A 323 13.38 1.75 24.70
C LEU A 323 14.17 3.05 24.52
N ILE A 324 13.85 3.84 23.49
CA ILE A 324 14.53 5.12 23.22
C ILE A 324 14.28 6.12 24.35
N ILE A 325 13.03 6.24 24.84
CA ILE A 325 12.70 7.12 25.96
C ILE A 325 13.46 6.67 27.21
N PHE A 326 13.40 5.37 27.53
CA PHE A 326 14.03 4.82 28.72
C PHE A 326 15.56 4.96 28.72
N LEU A 327 16.20 4.66 27.59
CA LEU A 327 17.66 4.80 27.43
C LEU A 327 18.08 6.26 27.31
N GLY A 328 17.25 7.10 26.69
CA GLY A 328 17.47 8.54 26.58
C GLY A 328 17.49 9.24 27.94
N ILE A 329 16.55 8.91 28.83
CA ILE A 329 16.53 9.43 30.22
C ILE A 329 17.79 9.02 30.99
N ARG A 330 18.35 7.85 30.68
CA ARG A 330 19.60 7.34 31.28
C ARG A 330 20.87 7.90 30.62
N GLY A 331 20.74 8.83 29.68
CA GLY A 331 21.87 9.50 29.02
C GLY A 331 22.60 8.64 28.00
N TYR A 332 21.94 7.64 27.40
CA TYR A 332 22.56 6.83 26.35
C TYR A 332 22.57 7.58 25.01
N ASP A 333 23.73 8.08 24.59
CA ASP A 333 23.89 8.94 23.40
C ASP A 333 23.24 8.37 22.13
N ARG A 334 23.34 7.06 21.90
CA ARG A 334 22.72 6.43 20.72
C ARG A 334 21.20 6.59 20.72
N ALA A 335 20.56 6.41 21.86
CA ALA A 335 19.11 6.57 21.96
C ALA A 335 18.69 8.00 21.62
N ILE A 336 19.44 9.01 22.10
CA ILE A 336 19.16 10.43 21.85
C ILE A 336 19.33 10.76 20.36
N MET A 337 20.39 10.26 19.72
CA MET A 337 20.63 10.48 18.28
C MET A 337 19.55 9.84 17.40
N LEU A 338 18.86 8.80 17.87
CA LEU A 338 17.82 8.10 17.10
C LEU A 338 16.44 8.79 17.15
N VAL A 339 16.23 9.74 18.08
CA VAL A 339 14.94 10.40 18.30
C VAL A 339 14.34 11.00 17.02
N PRO A 340 15.06 11.78 16.19
CA PRO A 340 14.48 12.37 14.98
C PRO A 340 13.99 11.32 13.97
N SER A 341 14.78 10.27 13.76
CA SER A 341 14.42 9.14 12.89
C SER A 341 13.19 8.42 13.41
N TRP A 342 13.07 8.24 14.74
CA TRP A 342 11.94 7.55 15.34
C TRP A 342 10.64 8.34 15.26
N VAL A 343 10.71 9.67 15.40
CA VAL A 343 9.56 10.55 15.14
C VAL A 343 9.06 10.35 13.70
N MET A 344 9.97 10.30 12.72
CA MET A 344 9.60 10.06 11.33
C MET A 344 8.97 8.67 11.14
N VAL A 345 9.47 7.62 11.80
CA VAL A 345 8.84 6.27 11.78
C VAL A 345 7.41 6.32 12.32
N LEU A 346 7.16 7.02 13.43
CA LEU A 346 5.83 7.14 14.01
C LEU A 346 4.86 7.92 13.11
N LEU A 347 5.34 9.01 12.49
CA LEU A 347 4.55 9.75 11.49
C LEU A 347 4.21 8.89 10.28
N TRP A 348 5.19 8.14 9.77
CA TRP A 348 4.97 7.20 8.67
C TRP A 348 4.01 6.08 9.03
N LEU A 349 4.08 5.55 10.26
CA LEU A 349 3.16 4.54 10.76
C LEU A 349 1.73 5.08 10.86
N CYS A 350 1.57 6.31 11.35
CA CYS A 350 0.27 7.00 11.38
C CYS A 350 -0.30 7.20 9.97
N GLY A 351 0.52 7.69 9.03
CA GLY A 351 0.12 7.84 7.63
C GLY A 351 -0.27 6.51 6.97
N SER A 352 0.52 5.45 7.24
CA SER A 352 0.24 4.10 6.76
C SER A 352 -1.06 3.55 7.34
N TRP A 353 -1.30 3.76 8.64
CA TRP A 353 -2.54 3.40 9.30
C TRP A 353 -3.75 4.09 8.65
N MET A 354 -3.68 5.41 8.45
CA MET A 354 -4.73 6.19 7.80
C MET A 354 -5.00 5.76 6.35
N ALA A 355 -3.97 5.36 5.60
CA ALA A 355 -4.14 4.83 4.25
C ALA A 355 -4.82 3.46 4.27
N ILE A 356 -4.35 2.54 5.11
CA ILE A 356 -4.87 1.16 5.18
C ILE A 356 -6.32 1.12 5.69
N THR A 357 -6.72 2.03 6.59
CA THR A 357 -8.10 2.13 7.08
C THR A 357 -9.04 2.89 6.13
N GLY A 358 -8.53 3.45 5.04
CA GLY A 358 -9.31 4.23 4.08
C GLY A 358 -9.65 5.65 4.53
N MET A 359 -9.05 6.16 5.62
CA MET A 359 -9.20 7.57 6.02
C MET A 359 -8.53 8.53 5.02
N LEU A 360 -7.47 8.07 4.35
CA LEU A 360 -6.82 8.75 3.24
C LEU A 360 -7.09 8.00 1.94
N ASP A 361 -8.17 8.37 1.25
CA ASP A 361 -8.52 7.82 -0.05
C ASP A 361 -7.94 8.67 -1.18
N ASN A 362 -6.65 8.46 -1.48
CA ASN A 362 -5.94 9.16 -2.54
C ASN A 362 -4.87 8.26 -3.17
N ASP A 363 -4.81 8.25 -4.49
CA ASP A 363 -3.86 7.45 -5.27
C ASP A 363 -2.38 7.86 -5.05
N ILE A 364 -2.15 9.08 -4.56
CA ILE A 364 -0.81 9.59 -4.21
C ILE A 364 -0.29 8.99 -2.88
N ALA A 365 -1.17 8.43 -2.03
CA ALA A 365 -0.80 7.97 -0.70
C ALA A 365 0.29 6.89 -0.73
N GLN A 366 0.17 5.92 -1.63
CA GLN A 366 1.12 4.82 -1.74
C GLN A 366 2.53 5.30 -2.19
N PRO A 367 2.68 6.06 -3.29
CA PRO A 367 3.94 6.72 -3.65
C PRO A 367 4.55 7.57 -2.52
N ALA A 368 3.72 8.32 -1.80
CA ALA A 368 4.17 9.17 -0.69
C ALA A 368 4.71 8.35 0.48
N LEU A 369 4.06 7.23 0.83
CA LEU A 369 4.55 6.31 1.85
C LEU A 369 5.87 5.63 1.44
N GLY A 370 6.03 5.28 0.16
CA GLY A 370 7.31 4.80 -0.38
C GLY A 370 8.43 5.85 -0.23
N GLY A 371 8.16 7.11 -0.57
CA GLY A 371 9.09 8.21 -0.32
C GLY A 371 9.40 8.45 1.17
N GLY A 372 8.40 8.28 2.03
CA GLY A 372 8.56 8.37 3.48
C GLY A 372 9.52 7.31 4.05
N LEU A 373 9.48 6.08 3.53
CA LEU A 373 10.45 5.04 3.89
C LEU A 373 11.89 5.43 3.51
N ILE A 374 12.09 6.02 2.33
CA ILE A 374 13.41 6.52 1.92
C ILE A 374 13.90 7.59 2.88
N LEU A 375 13.04 8.54 3.25
CA LEU A 375 13.38 9.59 4.20
C LEU A 375 13.80 9.00 5.55
N ILE A 376 13.07 7.99 6.06
CA ILE A 376 13.43 7.29 7.29
C ILE A 376 14.83 6.68 7.20
N ILE A 377 15.15 5.93 6.14
CA ILE A 377 16.48 5.32 6.00
C ILE A 377 17.55 6.40 5.84
N LEU A 378 17.26 7.49 5.14
CA LEU A 378 18.22 8.58 4.98
C LEU A 378 18.55 9.21 6.34
N LEU A 379 17.56 9.49 7.18
CA LEU A 379 17.77 9.94 8.55
C LEU A 379 18.55 8.90 9.37
N ILE A 380 18.17 7.63 9.29
CA ILE A 380 18.88 6.54 9.98
C ILE A 380 20.34 6.46 9.52
N GLY A 381 20.60 6.46 8.21
CA GLY A 381 21.94 6.41 7.63
C GLY A 381 22.79 7.59 8.10
N PHE A 382 22.20 8.79 8.12
CA PHE A 382 22.86 9.97 8.66
C PHE A 382 23.19 9.84 10.16
N THR A 383 22.24 9.40 11.00
CA THR A 383 22.48 9.21 12.44
C THR A 383 23.54 8.14 12.72
N VAL A 384 23.56 7.05 11.93
CA VAL A 384 24.57 5.99 12.00
C VAL A 384 25.94 6.53 11.63
N MET A 385 26.05 7.33 10.56
CA MET A 385 27.30 7.99 10.17
C MET A 385 27.79 8.98 11.22
N GLN A 386 26.92 9.85 11.72
CA GLN A 386 27.29 10.82 12.74
C GLN A 386 27.86 10.13 13.98
N HIS A 387 27.16 9.10 14.49
CA HIS A 387 27.67 8.35 15.64
C HIS A 387 29.01 7.67 15.35
N ALA A 388 29.16 7.13 14.14
CA ALA A 388 30.37 6.42 13.77
C ALA A 388 31.59 7.32 13.54
N PHE A 389 31.40 8.51 12.97
CA PHE A 389 32.50 9.41 12.61
C PHE A 389 32.73 10.53 13.63
N ALA A 390 31.75 10.84 14.49
CA ALA A 390 31.96 11.75 15.62
C ALA A 390 32.83 11.13 16.72
N GLY A 391 32.80 9.81 16.88
CA GLY A 391 33.55 9.08 17.92
C GLY A 391 34.98 8.65 17.55
N GLY A 392 35.46 8.92 16.32
CA GLY A 392 36.77 8.44 15.89
C GLY A 392 37.43 9.35 14.86
N ALA A 393 38.67 9.76 15.16
CA ALA A 393 39.68 10.38 14.29
C ALA A 393 39.91 11.91 14.35
N LEU A 394 39.14 12.71 15.09
CA LEU A 394 39.41 14.17 15.19
C LEU A 394 40.08 14.65 16.49
N HIS A 395 40.29 13.78 17.48
CA HIS A 395 40.93 14.17 18.76
C HIS A 395 42.28 13.48 19.03
N GLN A 396 42.82 12.75 18.06
CA GLN A 396 44.08 11.99 18.22
C GLN A 396 45.17 12.49 17.27
N GLY A 397 45.42 13.80 17.25
CA GLY A 397 46.44 14.33 16.34
C GLY A 397 46.68 15.83 16.32
N LEU A 398 46.58 16.53 17.46
CA LEU A 398 47.21 17.87 17.53
C LEU A 398 48.40 17.91 18.49
N PHE A 399 48.46 17.02 19.47
CA PHE A 399 49.68 16.77 20.24
C PHE A 399 49.75 15.28 20.56
N SER A 400 50.86 14.64 20.23
CA SER A 400 51.16 13.32 20.79
C SER A 400 51.25 13.43 22.32
N ASP A 401 50.91 12.36 23.06
CA ASP A 401 51.09 12.37 24.52
C ASP A 401 52.54 12.69 24.91
N LEU A 402 53.48 12.38 24.01
CA LEU A 402 54.89 12.74 24.06
C LEU A 402 55.14 14.26 23.99
N GLU A 403 54.47 14.98 23.09
CA GLU A 403 54.56 16.45 23.01
C GLU A 403 53.91 17.12 24.21
N ARG A 404 52.82 16.56 24.75
CA ARG A 404 52.21 17.03 26.00
C ARG A 404 53.12 16.82 27.20
N GLN A 405 53.77 15.66 27.30
CA GLN A 405 54.74 15.39 28.36
C GLN A 405 56.00 16.25 28.19
N ALA A 406 56.50 16.43 26.97
CA ALA A 406 57.65 17.28 26.68
C ALA A 406 57.37 18.76 27.00
N LEU A 407 56.17 19.27 26.68
CA LEU A 407 55.75 20.63 27.05
C LEU A 407 55.54 20.79 28.56
N ALA A 408 55.04 19.75 29.24
CA ALA A 408 54.89 19.76 30.69
C ALA A 408 56.26 19.78 31.41
N VAL A 409 57.24 19.02 30.90
CA VAL A 409 58.63 19.00 31.40
C VAL A 409 59.34 20.33 31.09
N ALA A 410 59.17 20.87 29.88
CA ALA A 410 59.71 22.19 29.54
C ALA A 410 59.08 23.31 30.40
N GLY A 411 57.81 23.17 30.78
CA GLY A 411 57.10 24.10 31.66
C GLY A 411 57.41 23.94 33.15
N SER A 412 57.91 22.78 33.59
CA SER A 412 58.29 22.55 35.00
C SER A 412 59.66 23.11 35.34
N GLY A 413 60.45 23.53 34.34
CA GLY A 413 61.77 24.12 34.53
C GLY A 413 62.86 23.12 34.92
N ASP A 414 62.55 21.82 34.89
CA ASP A 414 63.51 20.76 35.18
C ASP A 414 64.29 20.36 33.92
N ILE A 415 65.61 20.24 34.05
CA ILE A 415 66.50 19.81 32.98
C ILE A 415 66.59 18.28 33.03
N VAL A 416 66.00 17.62 32.04
CA VAL A 416 66.15 16.17 31.84
C VAL A 416 67.41 15.92 31.01
N TRP A 417 68.34 15.16 31.57
CA TRP A 417 69.52 14.65 30.86
C TRP A 417 69.22 13.27 30.28
N ASP A 418 69.74 13.00 29.08
CA ASP A 418 69.62 11.73 28.36
C ASP A 418 70.35 10.57 29.07
#